data_AF-T1BRL6-F1
#
_entry.id   AF-T1BRL6-F1
#
_cell.length_a   1.000
_cell.length_b   1.000
_cell.length_c   1.000
_cell.angle_alpha   90.00
_cell.angle_beta   90.00
_cell.angle_gamma   90.00
#
_symmetry.space_group_name_H-M   'P 1'
#
loop_
_entity.id
_entity.type
_entity.pdbx_description
1 polymer ?
#
loop_
_entity_poly.entity_id
_entity_poly.type
_entity_poly.pdbx_seq_one_letter_code
_entity_poly.pdbx_strand_id
1 'polypeptide(L)'
;ALDLRWTWNYRADALWSQLDPLLWTLTKNPWLILQTVSVAHLTALATDKGFLGRIAELQELWSREDRDPSWFQRAHPDSRIRKVAYFSMEFGISESLPIYAGGLGILAGDHLKSSEDLGVPLAGFGLLFQKGYFRQVVNGRGEQIESYPYNDPDSLPILPVRDRTG
;
A
#
# COMPACT_ATOMS: atom_id res chain seq x y z
N ALA A 1 3.59 -7.14 0.04
CA ALA A 1 3.06 -6.47 1.25
C ALA A 1 3.48 -4.99 1.30
N LEU A 2 4.75 -4.65 1.06
CA LEU A 2 5.21 -3.24 1.04
C LEU A 2 4.86 -2.47 -0.24
N ASP A 3 4.67 -3.19 -1.34
CA ASP A 3 4.07 -2.62 -2.55
C ASP A 3 2.58 -2.35 -2.31
N LEU A 4 2.17 -1.08 -2.19
CA LEU A 4 0.80 -0.68 -1.86
C LEU A 4 -0.21 -0.88 -3.00
N ARG A 5 0.19 -1.40 -4.17
CA ARG A 5 -0.75 -1.75 -5.27
C ARG A 5 -1.89 -2.65 -4.82
N TRP A 6 -1.69 -3.49 -3.78
CA TRP A 6 -2.76 -4.31 -3.21
C TRP A 6 -3.96 -3.52 -2.67
N THR A 7 -3.82 -2.20 -2.49
CA THR A 7 -4.90 -1.34 -2.00
C THR A 7 -5.95 -1.01 -3.07
N TRP A 8 -5.63 -1.22 -4.36
CA TRP A 8 -6.59 -1.15 -5.49
C TRP A 8 -6.50 -2.34 -6.46
N ASN A 9 -5.54 -3.25 -6.27
CA ASN A 9 -5.36 -4.48 -7.06
C ASN A 9 -5.62 -5.72 -6.19
N TYR A 10 -6.75 -6.40 -6.43
CA TYR A 10 -7.24 -7.51 -5.60
C TYR A 10 -6.69 -8.89 -6.01
N ARG A 11 -5.73 -8.96 -6.94
CA ARG A 11 -5.22 -10.25 -7.45
C ARG A 11 -4.54 -11.10 -6.36
N ALA A 12 -3.96 -10.46 -5.34
CA ALA A 12 -3.27 -11.13 -4.24
C ALA A 12 -4.19 -11.43 -3.04
N ASP A 13 -5.48 -11.05 -3.06
CA ASP A 13 -6.39 -11.19 -1.92
C ASP A 13 -6.52 -12.62 -1.41
N ALA A 14 -6.59 -13.58 -2.34
CA ALA A 14 -6.70 -15.00 -2.01
C ALA A 14 -5.46 -15.51 -1.25
N LEU A 15 -4.28 -14.96 -1.56
CA LEU A 15 -3.02 -15.29 -0.90
C LEU A 15 -3.02 -14.79 0.54
N TRP A 16 -3.45 -13.55 0.76
CA TRP A 16 -3.53 -12.98 2.11
C TRP A 16 -4.62 -13.65 2.95
N SER A 17 -5.76 -13.97 2.34
CA SER A 17 -6.84 -14.72 2.99
C SER A 17 -6.40 -16.13 3.40
N GLN A 18 -5.50 -16.78 2.64
CA GLN A 18 -4.98 -18.10 3.02
C GLN A 18 -4.04 -18.03 4.24
N LEU A 19 -3.30 -16.93 4.39
CA LEU A 19 -2.40 -16.73 5.54
C LEU A 19 -3.16 -16.48 6.84
N ASP A 20 -4.18 -15.62 6.80
CA ASP A 20 -5.06 -15.38 7.94
C ASP A 20 -6.43 -14.85 7.44
N PRO A 21 -7.45 -15.72 7.29
CA PRO A 21 -8.75 -15.32 6.75
C PRO A 21 -9.47 -14.28 7.63
N LEU A 22 -9.32 -14.41 8.95
CA LEU A 22 -10.00 -13.54 9.91
C LEU A 22 -9.38 -12.15 9.87
N LEU A 23 -8.06 -12.07 9.98
CA LEU A 23 -7.34 -10.80 9.97
C LEU A 23 -7.45 -10.10 8.61
N TRP A 24 -7.42 -10.86 7.50
CA TRP A 24 -7.66 -10.31 6.17
C TRP A 24 -9.06 -9.70 6.04
N THR A 25 -10.08 -10.37 6.56
CA THR A 25 -11.46 -9.86 6.52
C THR A 25 -11.62 -8.57 7.33
N LEU A 26 -10.97 -8.49 8.50
CA LEU A 26 -11.09 -7.36 9.41
C LEU A 26 -10.26 -6.14 8.98
N THR A 27 -9.12 -6.35 8.33
CA THR A 27 -8.11 -5.28 8.17
C THR A 27 -7.73 -4.99 6.73
N LYS A 28 -7.88 -5.97 5.83
CA LYS A 28 -7.38 -5.88 4.44
C LYS A 28 -5.93 -5.41 4.36
N ASN A 29 -5.11 -5.70 5.38
CA ASN A 29 -3.75 -5.22 5.51
C ASN A 29 -2.75 -6.38 5.45
N PRO A 30 -2.08 -6.61 4.30
CA PRO A 30 -1.07 -7.65 4.14
C PRO A 30 0.12 -7.52 5.09
N TRP A 31 0.50 -6.28 5.40
CA TRP A 31 1.64 -6.01 6.26
C TRP A 31 1.36 -6.48 7.68
N LEU A 32 0.18 -6.15 8.20
CA LEU A 32 -0.26 -6.63 9.51
C LEU A 32 -0.32 -8.15 9.57
N ILE A 33 -0.84 -8.82 8.53
CA ILE A 33 -0.85 -10.29 8.46
C ILE A 33 0.56 -10.86 8.58
N LEU A 34 1.54 -10.30 7.87
CA LEU A 34 2.92 -10.77 7.96
C LEU A 34 3.56 -10.52 9.33
N GLN A 35 3.12 -9.50 10.06
CA GLN A 35 3.59 -9.22 11.42
C GLN A 35 2.99 -10.15 12.47
N THR A 36 1.80 -10.72 12.22
CA THR A 36 1.08 -11.55 13.19
C THR A 36 1.16 -13.05 12.91
N VAL A 37 1.36 -13.44 11.66
CA VAL A 37 1.39 -14.86 11.26
C VAL A 37 2.54 -15.61 11.95
N SER A 38 2.24 -16.79 12.48
CA SER A 38 3.26 -17.59 13.17
C SER A 38 4.29 -18.17 12.19
N VAL A 39 5.54 -18.26 12.64
CA VAL A 39 6.63 -18.91 11.88
C VAL A 39 6.28 -20.36 11.53
N ALA A 40 5.60 -21.09 12.42
CA ALA A 40 5.16 -22.46 12.16
C ALA A 40 4.19 -22.52 10.98
N HIS A 41 3.23 -21.60 10.90
CA HIS A 41 2.28 -21.54 9.79
C HIS A 41 2.98 -21.15 8.47
N LEU A 42 3.87 -20.15 8.50
CA LEU A 42 4.69 -19.78 7.34
C LEU A 42 5.54 -20.96 6.85
N THR A 43 6.13 -21.72 7.77
CA THR A 43 6.95 -22.91 7.44
C THR A 43 6.10 -23.99 6.79
N ALA A 44 4.88 -24.21 7.26
CA ALA A 44 3.95 -25.15 6.64
C ALA A 44 3.58 -24.70 5.21
N LEU A 45 3.20 -23.43 5.03
CA LEU A 45 2.87 -22.87 3.72
C LEU A 45 4.07 -22.84 2.75
N ALA A 46 5.29 -22.68 3.26
CA ALA A 46 6.51 -22.75 2.45
C ALA A 46 6.75 -24.14 1.83
N THR A 47 6.01 -25.17 2.26
CA THR A 47 6.04 -26.51 1.64
C THR A 47 4.80 -26.80 0.78
N ASP A 48 3.78 -25.96 0.82
CA ASP A 48 2.56 -26.09 0.03
C ASP A 48 2.83 -25.65 -1.42
N LYS A 49 2.89 -26.63 -2.32
CA LYS A 49 3.10 -26.39 -3.76
C LYS A 49 2.03 -25.52 -4.40
N GLY A 50 0.78 -25.59 -3.93
CA GLY A 50 -0.31 -24.76 -4.44
C GLY A 50 -0.16 -23.31 -4.00
N PHE A 51 0.25 -23.08 -2.75
CA PHE A 51 0.57 -21.74 -2.26
C PHE A 51 1.77 -21.13 -2.98
N LEU A 52 2.86 -21.88 -3.11
CA LEU A 52 4.05 -21.44 -3.85
C LEU A 52 3.76 -21.19 -5.34
N GLY A 53 2.92 -22.02 -5.96
CA GLY A 53 2.46 -21.84 -7.33
C GLY A 53 1.73 -20.51 -7.52
N ARG A 54 0.81 -20.17 -6.60
CA ARG A 54 0.10 -18.88 -6.62
C ARG A 54 1.04 -17.68 -6.46
N ILE A 55 2.06 -17.79 -5.58
CA ILE A 55 3.10 -16.75 -5.46
C ILE A 55 3.82 -16.57 -6.79
N ALA A 56 4.27 -17.66 -7.41
CA ALA A 56 5.01 -17.62 -8.66
C ALA A 56 4.17 -17.03 -9.81
N GLU A 57 2.88 -17.39 -9.89
CA GLU A 57 1.94 -16.82 -10.86
C GLU A 57 1.78 -15.30 -10.70
N LEU A 58 1.62 -14.83 -9.46
CA LEU A 58 1.51 -13.38 -9.17
C LEU A 58 2.81 -12.64 -9.49
N GLN A 59 3.96 -13.22 -9.14
CA GLN A 59 5.27 -12.64 -9.45
C GLN A 59 5.49 -12.53 -10.95
N GLU A 60 5.16 -13.56 -11.72
CA GLU A 60 5.30 -13.53 -13.18
C GLU A 60 4.31 -12.52 -13.81
N LEU A 61 3.09 -12.43 -13.28
CA LEU A 61 2.10 -11.46 -13.73
C LEU A 61 2.60 -10.02 -13.53
N TRP A 62 3.04 -9.66 -12.33
CA TRP A 62 3.59 -8.32 -12.06
C TRP A 62 4.85 -8.05 -12.86
N SER A 63 5.74 -9.05 -12.99
CA SER A 63 6.94 -8.91 -13.81
C SER A 63 6.61 -8.64 -15.28
N ARG A 64 5.49 -9.16 -15.81
CA ARG A 64 5.03 -8.85 -17.16
C ARG A 64 4.46 -7.44 -17.25
N GLU A 65 3.61 -7.05 -16.29
CA GLU A 65 3.06 -5.70 -16.21
C GLU A 65 4.16 -4.62 -16.15
N ASP A 66 5.23 -4.86 -15.37
CA ASP A 66 6.37 -3.95 -15.25
C ASP A 66 7.28 -3.94 -16.51
N ARG A 67 7.27 -5.00 -17.32
CA ARG A 67 8.06 -5.13 -18.56
C ARG A 67 7.35 -4.53 -19.77
N ASP A 68 6.03 -4.68 -19.84
CA ASP A 68 5.25 -4.22 -20.97
C ASP A 68 5.16 -2.69 -21.00
N PRO A 69 5.20 -2.05 -22.19
CA PRO A 69 5.12 -0.61 -22.25
C PRO A 69 3.80 -0.11 -21.64
N SER A 70 3.86 0.81 -20.68
CA SER A 70 2.66 1.39 -20.07
C SER A 70 1.85 2.22 -21.08
N TRP A 71 0.64 2.65 -20.70
CA TRP A 71 -0.14 3.55 -21.54
C TRP A 71 0.65 4.83 -21.89
N PHE A 72 1.31 5.45 -20.91
CA PHE A 72 2.08 6.68 -21.11
C PHE A 72 3.22 6.50 -22.11
N GLN A 73 3.93 5.37 -22.04
CA GLN A 73 5.02 5.05 -22.96
C GLN A 73 4.51 4.83 -24.40
N ARG A 74 3.34 4.22 -24.57
CA ARG A 74 2.71 4.01 -25.89
C ARG A 74 2.09 5.28 -26.46
N ALA A 75 1.42 6.07 -25.63
CA ALA A 75 0.73 7.29 -26.04
C ALA A 75 1.70 8.46 -26.27
N HIS A 76 2.82 8.48 -25.55
CA HIS A 76 3.82 9.54 -25.60
C HIS A 76 5.26 9.01 -25.73
N PRO A 77 5.58 8.26 -26.81
CA PRO A 77 6.90 7.62 -26.98
C PRO A 77 8.05 8.63 -27.02
N ASP A 78 7.81 9.82 -27.59
CA ASP A 78 8.80 10.89 -27.71
C ASP A 78 8.79 11.89 -26.54
N SER A 79 8.03 11.60 -25.47
CA SER A 79 7.97 12.47 -24.30
C SER A 79 9.37 12.72 -23.76
N ARG A 80 9.66 13.96 -23.35
CA ARG A 80 10.89 14.30 -22.61
C ARG A 80 10.70 14.21 -21.09
N ILE A 81 9.48 14.00 -20.63
CA ILE A 81 9.18 13.84 -19.21
C ILE A 81 9.73 12.47 -18.78
N ARG A 82 10.66 12.49 -17.84
CA ARG A 82 11.30 11.29 -17.27
C ARG A 82 11.00 11.09 -15.81
N LYS A 83 10.71 12.17 -15.07
CA LYS A 83 10.36 12.19 -13.65
C LYS A 83 9.49 13.41 -13.37
N VAL A 84 8.45 13.24 -12.56
CA VAL A 84 7.61 14.31 -12.03
C VAL A 84 7.63 14.22 -10.51
N ALA A 85 7.99 15.31 -9.84
CA ALA A 85 7.91 15.40 -8.39
C ALA A 85 6.55 16.00 -8.01
N TYR A 86 5.74 15.23 -7.28
CA TYR A 86 4.41 15.63 -6.85
C TYR A 86 4.38 15.85 -5.35
N PHE A 87 4.32 17.12 -4.93
CA PHE A 87 4.31 17.50 -3.53
C PHE A 87 2.89 17.61 -3.01
N SER A 88 2.62 16.94 -1.89
CA SER A 88 1.37 17.08 -1.15
C SER A 88 1.66 16.97 0.34
N MET A 89 0.86 17.68 1.14
CA MET A 89 0.89 17.53 2.60
C MET A 89 0.30 16.19 3.04
N GLU A 90 -0.56 15.57 2.23
CA GLU A 90 -1.31 14.37 2.57
C GLU A 90 -1.39 13.40 1.38
N PHE A 91 -1.45 12.10 1.67
CA PHE A 91 -1.69 11.06 0.67
C PHE A 91 -2.60 9.95 1.21
N GLY A 92 -3.82 9.90 0.68
CA GLY A 92 -4.84 8.90 0.99
C GLY A 92 -4.68 7.63 0.17
N ILE A 93 -3.60 6.89 0.39
CA ILE A 93 -3.32 5.65 -0.37
C ILE A 93 -4.12 4.48 0.21
N SER A 94 -4.01 4.30 1.53
CA SER A 94 -4.63 3.20 2.29
C SER A 94 -4.80 3.57 3.75
N GLU A 95 -5.81 3.01 4.40
CA GLU A 95 -5.98 3.11 5.86
C GLU A 95 -4.78 2.51 6.63
N SER A 96 -4.05 1.58 6.01
CA SER A 96 -2.82 1.01 6.58
C SER A 96 -1.64 2.01 6.60
N LEU A 97 -1.77 3.15 5.93
CA LEU A 97 -0.80 4.25 5.93
C LEU A 97 -1.54 5.58 6.20
N PRO A 98 -1.87 5.87 7.48
CA PRO A 98 -2.72 7.00 7.85
C PRO A 98 -1.96 8.34 7.84
N ILE A 99 -1.59 8.81 6.65
CA ILE A 99 -0.91 10.09 6.38
C ILE A 99 -1.81 11.10 5.66
N TYR A 100 -3.12 11.04 5.92
CA TYR A 100 -4.12 11.94 5.36
C TYR A 100 -5.25 12.20 6.36
N ALA A 101 -6.02 13.27 6.11
CA ALA A 101 -7.15 13.69 6.92
C ALA A 101 -8.45 13.83 6.12
N GLY A 102 -8.36 14.20 4.85
CA GLY A 102 -9.56 14.48 4.05
C GLY A 102 -9.36 14.50 2.54
N GLY A 103 -10.19 15.29 1.85
CA GLY A 103 -10.29 15.27 0.39
C GLY A 103 -9.00 15.60 -0.35
N LEU A 104 -8.13 16.45 0.22
CA LEU A 104 -6.81 16.73 -0.35
C LEU A 104 -5.97 15.46 -0.44
N GLY A 105 -5.88 14.72 0.66
CA GLY A 105 -5.13 13.47 0.70
C GLY A 105 -5.74 12.41 -0.22
N ILE A 106 -7.07 12.25 -0.22
CA ILE A 106 -7.75 11.30 -1.12
C ILE A 106 -7.42 11.62 -2.59
N LEU A 107 -7.57 12.88 -3.01
CA LEU A 107 -7.24 13.29 -4.37
C LEU A 107 -5.77 13.03 -4.71
N ALA A 108 -4.85 13.38 -3.81
CA ALA A 108 -3.43 13.13 -4.01
C ALA A 108 -3.11 11.63 -4.11
N GLY A 109 -3.77 10.80 -3.29
CA GLY A 109 -3.66 9.34 -3.32
C GLY A 109 -4.18 8.75 -4.63
N ASP A 110 -5.37 9.14 -5.06
CA ASP A 110 -5.96 8.68 -6.32
C ASP A 110 -5.14 9.14 -7.54
N HIS A 111 -4.52 10.32 -7.46
CA HIS A 111 -3.60 10.79 -8.48
C HIS A 111 -2.33 9.93 -8.56
N LEU A 112 -1.77 9.49 -7.43
CA LEU A 112 -0.66 8.54 -7.40
C LEU A 112 -1.07 7.19 -8.02
N LYS A 113 -2.23 6.65 -7.61
CA LYS A 113 -2.76 5.37 -8.12
C LYS A 113 -2.96 5.41 -9.62
N SER A 114 -3.64 6.45 -10.12
CA SER A 114 -3.88 6.65 -11.55
C SER A 114 -2.57 6.86 -12.32
N SER A 115 -1.60 7.53 -11.72
CA SER A 115 -0.28 7.73 -12.34
C SER A 115 0.48 6.41 -12.47
N GLU A 116 0.39 5.52 -11.48
CA GLU A 116 0.91 4.16 -11.60
C GLU A 116 0.23 3.42 -12.74
N ASP A 117 -1.12 3.34 -12.74
CA ASP A 117 -1.86 2.51 -13.70
C ASP A 117 -1.59 2.95 -15.16
N LEU A 118 -1.37 4.25 -15.37
CA LEU A 118 -1.02 4.84 -16.67
C LEU A 118 0.49 4.77 -16.98
N GLY A 119 1.32 4.44 -16.00
CA GLY A 119 2.78 4.43 -16.04
C GLY A 119 3.40 5.80 -16.29
N VAL A 120 2.81 6.84 -15.71
CA VAL A 120 3.38 8.19 -15.67
C VAL A 120 4.54 8.18 -14.67
N PRO A 121 5.75 8.69 -15.02
CA PRO A 121 6.91 8.60 -14.14
C PRO A 121 6.84 9.66 -13.02
N LEU A 122 5.94 9.47 -12.06
CA LEU A 122 5.62 10.40 -10.99
C LEU A 122 6.05 9.83 -9.63
N ALA A 123 6.67 10.68 -8.81
CA ALA A 123 7.06 10.38 -7.44
C ALA A 123 6.40 11.37 -6.48
N GLY A 124 5.68 10.84 -5.48
CA GLY A 124 5.04 11.63 -4.42
C GLY A 124 6.03 12.02 -3.33
N PHE A 125 5.97 13.28 -2.89
CA PHE A 125 6.76 13.83 -1.79
C PHE A 125 5.83 14.43 -0.75
N GLY A 126 5.94 13.98 0.50
CA GLY A 126 5.10 14.42 1.60
C GLY A 126 5.73 14.16 2.95
N LEU A 127 4.90 14.13 3.99
CA LEU A 127 5.32 13.97 5.37
C LEU A 127 4.83 12.64 5.94
N LEU A 128 5.71 11.96 6.68
CA LEU A 128 5.33 10.85 7.55
C LEU A 128 4.93 11.41 8.91
N PHE A 129 3.63 11.63 9.11
CA PHE A 129 3.13 12.15 10.38
C PHE A 129 3.17 11.10 11.48
N GLN A 130 3.85 11.42 12.59
CA GLN A 130 3.91 10.58 13.79
C GLN A 130 2.53 10.43 14.47
N LYS A 131 1.69 11.45 14.34
CA LYS A 131 0.27 11.41 14.69
C LYS A 131 -0.48 11.92 13.47
N GLY A 132 -1.27 11.05 12.85
CA GLY A 132 -2.13 11.40 11.73
C GLY A 132 -3.32 12.27 12.18
N TYR A 133 -4.38 12.24 11.39
CA TYR A 133 -5.65 12.82 11.82
C TYR A 133 -6.21 12.07 13.03
N PHE A 134 -7.03 12.75 13.85
CA PHE A 134 -7.60 12.09 15.03
C PHE A 134 -8.57 10.99 14.61
N ARG A 135 -8.62 9.93 15.42
CA ARG A 135 -9.69 8.94 15.38
C ARG A 135 -10.86 9.44 16.19
N GLN A 136 -12.00 9.61 15.53
CA GLN A 136 -13.23 10.03 16.17
C GLN A 136 -13.87 8.85 16.91
N VAL A 137 -14.21 9.06 18.18
CA VAL A 137 -15.02 8.14 18.99
C VAL A 137 -16.22 8.92 19.50
N VAL A 138 -17.43 8.39 19.31
CA VAL A 138 -18.64 8.97 19.88
C VAL A 138 -18.97 8.23 21.16
N ASN A 139 -19.03 8.94 22.28
CA ASN A 139 -19.31 8.32 23.58
C ASN A 139 -20.82 8.06 23.76
N GLY A 140 -21.20 7.38 24.86
CA GLY A 140 -22.60 7.08 25.16
C GLY A 140 -23.52 8.30 25.39
N ARG A 141 -22.97 9.52 25.42
CA ARG A 141 -23.71 10.79 25.50
C ARG A 141 -23.81 11.51 24.14
N GLY A 142 -23.28 10.93 23.07
CA GLY A 142 -23.24 11.55 21.75
C GLY A 142 -22.15 12.60 21.57
N GLU A 143 -21.21 12.70 22.51
CA GLU A 143 -20.09 13.65 22.42
C GLU A 143 -18.94 13.04 21.62
N GLN A 144 -18.32 13.85 20.76
CA GLN A 144 -17.09 13.48 20.07
C GLN A 144 -15.91 13.51 21.04
N ILE A 145 -15.18 12.40 21.08
CA ILE A 145 -13.90 12.26 21.75
C ILE A 145 -12.85 12.00 20.66
N GLU A 146 -11.74 12.72 20.75
CA GLU A 146 -10.64 12.62 19.81
C GLU A 146 -9.53 11.75 20.40
N SER A 147 -9.05 10.79 19.63
CA SER A 147 -7.86 9.99 19.95
C SER A 147 -6.80 10.22 18.89
N TYR A 148 -5.55 10.38 19.31
CA TYR A 148 -4.40 10.59 18.42
C TYR A 148 -3.45 9.40 18.53
N PRO A 149 -3.79 8.25 17.93
CA PRO A 149 -2.93 7.07 17.97
C PRO A 149 -1.57 7.41 17.37
N TYR A 150 -0.54 6.80 17.96
CA TYR A 150 0.82 6.92 17.47
C TYR A 150 1.01 6.05 16.23
N ASN A 151 1.52 6.65 15.15
CA ASN A 151 1.92 5.92 13.95
C ASN A 151 3.33 5.38 14.16
N ASP A 152 3.44 4.13 14.60
CA ASP A 152 4.72 3.45 14.73
C ASP A 152 5.26 3.07 13.34
N PRO A 153 6.39 3.65 12.87
CA PRO A 153 6.94 3.35 11.55
C PRO A 153 7.20 1.86 11.31
N ASP A 154 7.51 1.09 12.34
CA ASP A 154 7.76 -0.35 12.23
C ASP A 154 6.46 -1.14 11.95
N SER A 155 5.31 -0.58 12.33
CA SER A 155 3.97 -1.15 12.07
C SER A 155 3.38 -0.73 10.72
N LEU A 156 4.00 0.22 10.02
CA LEU A 156 3.52 0.76 8.75
C LEU A 156 4.14 0.01 7.57
N PRO A 157 3.43 -0.08 6.43
CA PRO A 157 3.94 -0.72 5.21
C PRO A 157 4.96 0.18 4.48
N ILE A 158 6.02 0.61 5.17
CA ILE A 158 7.04 1.53 4.66
C ILE A 158 8.44 1.01 4.98
N LEU A 159 9.44 1.50 4.26
CA LEU A 159 10.86 1.25 4.55
C LEU A 159 11.61 2.59 4.65
N PRO A 160 12.53 2.74 5.63
CA PRO A 160 13.37 3.91 5.69
C PRO A 160 14.43 3.86 4.59
N VAL A 161 14.53 4.94 3.81
CA VAL A 161 15.66 5.18 2.91
C VAL A 161 16.82 5.74 3.74
N ARG A 162 17.94 5.02 3.80
CA ARG A 162 19.06 5.36 4.71
C ARG A 162 20.31 5.85 3.99
N ASP A 163 20.44 5.56 2.70
CA ASP A 163 21.60 5.94 1.92
C ASP A 163 21.23 6.44 0.52
N ARG A 164 22.24 6.67 -0.31
CA ARG A 164 22.07 7.15 -1.69
C ARG A 164 21.53 6.08 -2.65
N THR A 165 21.53 4.82 -2.24
CA THR A 165 21.05 3.68 -3.04
C THR A 165 19.62 3.28 -2.71
N GLY A 166 19.08 3.77 -1.60
CA GLY A 166 17.75 3.39 -1.10
C GLY A 166 17.90 2.72 0.25
#